data_AF-A0A2P5AL71-F1
#
_entry.id   AF-A0A2P5AL71-F1
#
_cell.length_a   1.000
_cell.length_b   1.000
_cell.length_c   1.000
_cell.angle_alpha   90.00
_cell.angle_beta   90.00
_cell.angle_gamma   90.00
#
_symmetry.space_group_name_H-M   'P 1'
#
loop_
_entity.id
_entity.type
_entity.pdbx_description
1 polymer ?
#
loop_
_entity_poly.entity_id
_entity_poly.type
_entity_poly.pdbx_seq_one_letter_code
_entity_poly.pdbx_strand_id
1 'polypeptide(L)'
;MAASSVVIRVDQDGSGDFRTVQEAIDSVPLCNTRRTVIRLSPGIYRQPVYVPKTKNLITLAGLIPEDTFLTWNNTATRIEHHQASRVVGTGTFGCGSTIVEGEDFIAENITFENSSPEGSGQAVAIRVTADRCAFYNCRFLGWQVCPLFLGCKSFAGWIL
;
A
#
# COMPACT_ATOMS: atom_id res chain seq x y z
N MET A 1 -27.77 10.25 6.08
CA MET A 1 -27.03 9.60 7.19
C MET A 1 -25.57 9.52 6.77
N ALA A 2 -24.66 10.22 7.45
CA ALA A 2 -23.23 10.04 7.21
C ALA A 2 -22.88 8.61 7.65
N ALA A 3 -22.46 7.76 6.73
CA ALA A 3 -21.98 6.43 7.08
C ALA A 3 -20.77 6.61 8.01
N SER A 4 -20.89 6.17 9.28
CA SER A 4 -19.77 6.19 10.21
C SER A 4 -18.61 5.41 9.59
N SER A 5 -17.48 6.06 9.35
CA SER A 5 -16.26 5.37 8.92
C SER A 5 -15.78 4.45 10.04
N VAL A 6 -15.32 3.25 9.69
CA VAL A 6 -14.63 2.36 10.65
C VAL A 6 -13.19 2.84 10.74
N VAL A 7 -12.66 3.01 11.95
CA VAL A 7 -11.27 3.43 12.17
C VAL A 7 -10.52 2.30 12.86
N ILE A 8 -9.40 1.89 12.27
CA ILE A 8 -8.49 0.85 12.78
C ILE A 8 -7.14 1.52 13.02
N ARG A 9 -6.48 1.23 14.15
CA ARG A 9 -5.15 1.74 14.49
C ARG A 9 -4.11 0.66 14.33
N VAL A 10 -3.01 1.00 13.68
CA VAL A 10 -1.85 0.12 13.52
C VAL A 10 -0.65 0.76 14.18
N ASP A 11 -0.08 0.03 15.14
CA ASP A 11 1.08 0.50 15.89
C ASP A 11 2.06 -0.65 16.12
N GLN A 12 3.32 -0.45 15.74
CA GLN A 12 4.37 -1.47 15.84
C GLN A 12 4.68 -1.84 17.29
N ASP A 13 4.44 -0.92 18.24
CA ASP A 13 4.66 -1.13 19.68
C ASP A 13 3.50 -1.92 20.33
N GLY A 14 2.43 -2.19 19.58
CA GLY A 14 1.27 -2.97 20.03
C GLY A 14 0.25 -2.16 20.86
N SER A 15 0.34 -0.83 20.83
CA SER A 15 -0.65 0.06 21.47
C SER A 15 -1.93 0.24 20.62
N GLY A 16 -1.88 -0.18 19.35
CA GLY A 16 -2.98 -0.15 18.39
C GLY A 16 -3.80 -1.45 18.34
N ASP A 17 -4.77 -1.50 17.43
CA ASP A 17 -5.59 -2.69 17.19
C ASP A 17 -4.79 -3.81 16.52
N PHE A 18 -3.81 -3.45 15.67
CA PHE A 18 -2.91 -4.37 14.97
C PHE A 18 -1.46 -3.87 15.02
N ARG A 19 -0.52 -4.80 14.81
CA ARG A 19 0.92 -4.48 14.74
C ARG A 19 1.40 -4.24 13.31
N THR A 20 0.73 -4.84 12.35
CA THR A 20 1.12 -4.82 10.93
C THR A 20 0.01 -4.26 10.04
N VAL A 21 0.39 -3.70 8.90
CA VAL A 21 -0.56 -3.10 7.94
C VAL A 21 -1.37 -4.19 7.22
N GLN A 22 -0.68 -5.18 6.66
CA GLN A 22 -0.93 -6.61 6.90
C GLN A 22 -2.31 -7.00 7.47
N GLU A 23 -2.25 -7.28 8.77
CA GLU A 23 -3.37 -7.76 9.59
C GLU A 23 -4.55 -6.78 9.61
N ALA A 24 -4.29 -5.47 9.59
CA ALA A 24 -5.35 -4.47 9.56
C ALA A 24 -6.16 -4.53 8.26
N ILE A 25 -5.50 -4.65 7.11
CA ILE A 25 -6.16 -4.90 5.81
C ILE A 25 -6.90 -6.24 5.84
N ASP A 26 -6.27 -7.27 6.42
CA ASP A 26 -6.85 -8.60 6.52
C ASP A 26 -8.12 -8.65 7.37
N SER A 27 -8.23 -7.79 8.38
CA SER A 27 -9.43 -7.65 9.22
C SER A 27 -10.63 -7.01 8.52
N VAL A 28 -10.41 -6.26 7.43
CA VAL A 28 -11.50 -5.61 6.70
C VAL A 28 -12.40 -6.70 6.07
N PRO A 29 -13.73 -6.62 6.23
CA PRO A 29 -14.67 -7.58 5.65
C PRO A 29 -14.53 -7.67 4.12
N LEU A 30 -14.79 -8.86 3.58
CA LEU A 30 -14.92 -9.05 2.13
C LEU A 30 -16.12 -8.25 1.60
N CYS A 31 -16.00 -7.73 0.37
CA CYS A 31 -17.00 -6.90 -0.30
C CYS A 31 -17.41 -5.68 0.54
N ASN A 32 -16.42 -5.06 1.20
CA ASN A 32 -16.62 -3.92 2.08
C ASN A 32 -17.39 -2.78 1.36
N THR A 33 -18.48 -2.33 1.98
CA THR A 33 -19.36 -1.27 1.46
C THR A 33 -19.21 0.05 2.23
N ARG A 34 -18.37 0.08 3.27
CA ARG A 34 -18.17 1.24 4.14
C ARG A 34 -16.71 1.64 4.17
N ARG A 35 -16.42 2.94 4.19
CA ARG A 35 -15.04 3.44 4.30
C ARG A 35 -14.37 2.93 5.58
N THR A 36 -13.26 2.22 5.43
CA THR A 36 -12.41 1.77 6.55
C THR A 36 -11.10 2.53 6.52
N VAL A 37 -10.86 3.34 7.54
CA VAL A 37 -9.67 4.16 7.70
C VAL A 37 -8.70 3.44 8.62
N ILE A 38 -7.58 3.00 8.07
CA ILE A 38 -6.48 2.38 8.79
C ILE A 38 -5.45 3.47 9.07
N ARG A 39 -5.35 3.86 10.33
CA ARG A 39 -4.40 4.87 10.82
C ARG A 39 -3.10 4.20 11.22
N LEU A 40 -2.01 4.65 10.62
CA LEU A 40 -0.66 4.18 10.90
C LEU A 40 0.03 5.14 11.85
N SER A 41 0.54 4.63 12.97
CA SER A 41 1.49 5.36 13.81
C SER A 41 2.80 5.64 13.04
N PRO A 42 3.56 6.68 13.41
CA PRO A 42 4.91 6.89 12.87
C PRO A 42 5.77 5.62 13.04
N GLY A 43 6.46 5.21 11.99
CA GLY A 43 7.21 3.97 11.98
C GLY A 43 7.60 3.50 10.58
N ILE A 44 8.50 2.51 10.55
CA ILE A 44 8.95 1.85 9.32
C ILE A 44 8.35 0.45 9.28
N TYR A 45 7.33 0.29 8.46
CA TYR A 45 6.63 -0.98 8.25
C TYR A 45 7.32 -1.76 7.13
N ARG A 46 8.24 -2.66 7.52
CA ARG A 46 9.01 -3.52 6.62
C ARG A 46 8.24 -4.79 6.26
N GLN A 47 7.28 -4.66 5.35
CA GLN A 47 6.47 -5.79 4.89
C GLN A 47 5.90 -5.56 3.48
N PRO A 48 5.66 -6.62 2.71
CA PRO A 48 4.85 -6.52 1.51
C PRO A 48 3.38 -6.27 1.88
N VAL A 49 2.76 -5.27 1.27
CA VAL A 49 1.37 -4.87 1.51
C VAL A 49 0.52 -5.20 0.29
N TYR A 50 -0.60 -5.89 0.49
CA TYR A 50 -1.53 -6.27 -0.56
C TYR A 50 -2.98 -5.93 -0.19
N VAL A 51 -3.59 -5.06 -1.00
CA VAL A 51 -5.01 -4.70 -0.92
C VAL A 51 -5.75 -5.44 -2.02
N PRO A 52 -6.48 -6.53 -1.71
CA PRO A 52 -7.15 -7.33 -2.72
C PRO A 52 -8.36 -6.61 -3.33
N LYS A 53 -8.72 -6.98 -4.56
CA LYS A 53 -9.91 -6.48 -5.27
C LYS A 53 -11.23 -6.67 -4.52
N THR A 54 -11.30 -7.62 -3.59
CA THR A 54 -12.48 -7.88 -2.76
C THR A 54 -12.61 -6.93 -1.57
N LYS A 55 -11.61 -6.07 -1.31
CA LYS A 55 -11.56 -5.16 -0.17
C LYS A 55 -11.46 -3.70 -0.63
N ASN A 56 -12.61 -3.17 -1.01
CA ASN A 56 -12.76 -1.79 -1.48
C ASN A 56 -12.89 -0.80 -0.32
N LEU A 57 -12.83 0.50 -0.65
CA LEU A 57 -13.07 1.61 0.28
C LEU A 57 -12.11 1.63 1.49
N ILE A 58 -10.86 1.23 1.28
CA ILE A 58 -9.80 1.29 2.29
C ILE A 58 -9.05 2.63 2.17
N THR A 59 -8.85 3.29 3.30
CA THR A 59 -7.98 4.45 3.41
C THR A 59 -6.81 4.10 4.32
N LEU A 60 -5.57 4.22 3.82
CA LEU A 60 -4.38 4.20 4.67
C LEU A 60 -4.01 5.65 4.99
N ALA A 61 -3.91 5.98 6.28
CA ALA A 61 -3.60 7.33 6.73
C ALA A 61 -2.43 7.30 7.71
N GLY A 62 -1.29 7.86 7.31
CA GLY A 62 -0.17 8.13 8.20
C GLY A 62 -0.34 9.47 8.94
N LEU A 63 0.58 9.76 9.85
CA LEU A 63 0.63 11.05 10.52
C LEU A 63 1.29 12.10 9.62
N ILE A 64 2.53 11.81 9.20
CA ILE A 64 3.30 12.59 8.23
C ILE A 64 4.08 11.63 7.32
N PRO A 65 4.29 11.97 6.04
CA PRO A 65 4.97 11.08 5.11
C PRO A 65 6.45 10.89 5.45
N GLU A 66 7.10 11.84 6.13
CA GLU A 66 8.51 11.77 6.53
C GLU A 66 8.81 10.71 7.59
N ASP A 67 7.82 10.28 8.36
CA ASP A 67 7.99 9.33 9.48
C ASP A 67 7.15 8.05 9.31
N THR A 68 6.31 7.96 8.27
CA THR A 68 5.44 6.78 8.03
C THR A 68 5.83 6.10 6.73
N PHE A 69 6.57 4.99 6.82
CA PHE A 69 7.09 4.26 5.66
C PHE A 69 6.46 2.88 5.50
N LEU A 70 5.96 2.61 4.31
CA LEU A 70 5.67 1.26 3.83
C LEU A 70 6.79 0.84 2.88
N THR A 71 7.66 -0.07 3.33
CA THR A 71 8.88 -0.43 2.59
C THR A 71 9.03 -1.93 2.44
N TRP A 72 9.52 -2.32 1.26
CA TRP A 72 9.96 -3.67 0.95
C TRP A 72 11.06 -3.64 -0.11
N ASN A 73 11.66 -4.79 -0.44
CA ASN A 73 12.84 -4.86 -1.32
C ASN A 73 12.69 -5.89 -2.44
N ASN A 74 11.47 -6.13 -2.91
CA ASN A 74 11.22 -7.03 -4.03
C ASN A 74 11.80 -6.47 -5.34
N THR A 75 12.35 -7.36 -6.15
CA THR A 75 12.82 -7.07 -7.51
C THR A 75 12.11 -7.99 -8.51
N ALA A 76 12.16 -7.68 -9.80
CA ALA A 76 11.53 -8.52 -10.82
C ALA A 76 12.02 -9.99 -10.82
N THR A 77 13.23 -10.24 -10.31
CA THR A 77 13.83 -11.58 -10.22
C THR A 77 13.69 -12.20 -8.83
N ARG A 78 13.42 -11.41 -7.78
CA ARG A 78 13.25 -11.87 -6.41
C ARG A 78 11.99 -11.26 -5.79
N ILE A 79 10.93 -12.06 -5.72
CA ILE A 79 9.64 -11.67 -5.14
C ILE A 79 9.37 -12.53 -3.91
N GLU A 80 9.42 -11.90 -2.74
CA GLU A 80 8.97 -12.43 -1.47
C GLU A 80 7.66 -11.75 -1.10
N HIS A 81 6.59 -12.53 -1.03
CA HIS A 81 5.25 -12.02 -0.71
C HIS A 81 4.45 -13.09 0.04
N HIS A 82 3.58 -12.66 0.95
CA HIS A 82 2.67 -13.55 1.68
C HIS A 82 1.53 -14.12 0.80
N GLN A 83 1.47 -13.74 -0.48
CA GLN A 83 0.46 -14.18 -1.45
C GLN A 83 1.15 -15.03 -2.51
N ALA A 84 0.41 -15.97 -3.10
CA ALA A 84 0.93 -16.79 -4.18
C ALA A 84 1.25 -15.94 -5.43
N SER A 85 2.27 -16.32 -6.19
CA SER A 85 2.69 -15.63 -7.43
C SER A 85 1.58 -15.53 -8.49
N ARG A 86 0.62 -16.45 -8.49
CA ARG A 86 -0.59 -16.38 -9.34
C ARG A 86 -1.53 -15.22 -9.00
N VAL A 87 -1.42 -14.64 -7.81
CA VAL A 87 -2.25 -13.54 -7.30
C VAL A 87 -1.56 -12.21 -7.54
N VAL A 88 -0.33 -12.06 -7.06
CA VAL A 88 0.42 -10.80 -7.16
C VAL A 88 1.10 -10.60 -8.52
N GLY A 89 1.31 -11.70 -9.26
CA GLY A 89 2.04 -11.76 -10.52
C GLY A 89 3.52 -12.10 -10.34
N THR A 90 4.26 -12.08 -11.45
CA THR A 90 5.70 -12.33 -11.51
C THR A 90 6.41 -11.17 -12.25
N GLY A 91 7.74 -11.14 -12.20
CA GLY A 91 8.51 -10.10 -12.87
C GLY A 91 8.24 -8.70 -12.29
N THR A 92 8.28 -7.69 -13.16
CA THR A 92 8.01 -6.29 -12.80
C THR A 92 6.64 -6.08 -12.17
N PHE A 93 5.64 -6.87 -12.59
CA PHE A 93 4.27 -6.71 -12.13
C PHE A 93 4.09 -7.21 -10.69
N GLY A 94 4.80 -8.27 -10.32
CA GLY A 94 4.74 -8.86 -8.97
C GLY A 94 5.70 -8.25 -7.96
N CYS A 95 6.67 -7.42 -8.38
CA CYS A 95 7.71 -6.88 -7.48
C CYS A 95 7.33 -5.59 -6.73
N GLY A 96 6.05 -5.21 -6.71
CA GLY A 96 5.58 -4.06 -5.92
C GLY A 96 5.75 -4.29 -4.42
N SER A 97 6.35 -3.33 -3.71
CA SER A 97 6.36 -3.34 -2.23
C SER A 97 4.95 -3.24 -1.67
N THR A 98 4.14 -2.37 -2.30
CA THR A 98 2.69 -2.28 -2.07
C THR A 98 1.94 -2.58 -3.35
N ILE A 99 0.91 -3.41 -3.27
CA ILE A 99 0.05 -3.78 -4.40
C ILE A 99 -1.40 -3.44 -4.02
N VAL A 100 -2.04 -2.62 -4.85
CA VAL A 100 -3.42 -2.16 -4.65
C VAL A 100 -4.31 -2.57 -5.82
N GLU A 101 -5.26 -3.46 -5.52
CA GLU A 101 -6.28 -3.94 -6.47
C GLU A 101 -7.72 -3.66 -6.02
N GLY A 102 -7.92 -3.26 -4.75
CA GLY A 102 -9.20 -2.81 -4.21
C GLY A 102 -9.58 -1.40 -4.68
N GLU A 103 -10.82 -1.23 -5.15
CA GLU A 103 -11.34 0.04 -5.67
C GLU A 103 -11.61 1.06 -4.57
N ASP A 104 -11.64 2.34 -4.95
CA ASP A 104 -11.86 3.48 -4.02
C ASP A 104 -10.80 3.56 -2.90
N PHE A 105 -9.58 3.10 -3.20
CA PHE A 105 -8.45 3.16 -2.28
C PHE A 105 -7.93 4.59 -2.13
N ILE A 106 -7.64 4.99 -0.89
CA ILE A 106 -7.00 6.26 -0.59
C ILE A 106 -5.76 6.03 0.24
N ALA A 107 -4.68 6.74 -0.08
CA ALA A 107 -3.52 6.87 0.81
C ALA A 107 -3.26 8.35 1.15
N GLU A 108 -2.99 8.63 2.41
CA GLU A 108 -2.70 9.98 2.92
C GLU A 108 -1.48 9.97 3.82
N ASN A 109 -0.56 10.94 3.65
CA ASN A 109 0.60 11.17 4.52
C ASN A 109 1.50 9.93 4.72
N ILE A 110 1.76 9.17 3.64
CA ILE A 110 2.56 7.92 3.70
C ILE A 110 3.66 7.97 2.64
N THR A 111 4.84 7.45 3.00
CA THR A 111 5.89 7.12 2.04
C THR A 111 5.79 5.66 1.63
N PHE A 112 5.68 5.41 0.32
CA PHE A 112 5.84 4.10 -0.29
C PHE A 112 7.26 3.97 -0.82
N GLU A 113 7.98 2.93 -0.39
CA GLU A 113 9.38 2.74 -0.74
C GLU A 113 9.64 1.33 -1.27
N ASN A 114 10.50 1.24 -2.28
CA ASN A 114 11.24 0.01 -2.55
C ASN A 114 12.73 0.21 -2.20
N SER A 115 13.20 -0.49 -1.18
CA SER A 115 14.55 -0.38 -0.62
C SER A 115 15.54 -1.37 -1.25
N SER A 116 15.24 -1.93 -2.43
CA SER A 116 16.20 -2.74 -3.17
C SER A 116 17.48 -1.94 -3.48
N PRO A 117 18.68 -2.53 -3.35
CA PRO A 117 19.93 -1.84 -3.67
C PRO A 117 19.98 -1.33 -5.11
N GLU A 118 20.73 -0.25 -5.34
CA GLU A 118 21.03 0.23 -6.68
C GLU A 118 21.64 -0.90 -7.55
N GLY A 119 21.19 -1.02 -8.80
CA GLY A 119 21.63 -2.07 -9.71
C GLY A 119 20.91 -3.42 -9.55
N SER A 120 19.93 -3.53 -8.64
CA SER A 120 19.17 -4.78 -8.43
C SER A 120 18.11 -5.10 -9.49
N GLY A 121 18.03 -4.30 -10.55
CA GLY A 121 17.00 -4.44 -11.58
C GLY A 121 15.72 -3.69 -11.22
N GLN A 122 14.62 -4.10 -11.85
CA GLN A 122 13.33 -3.42 -11.69
C GLN A 122 12.75 -3.65 -10.29
N ALA A 123 12.43 -2.55 -9.61
CA ALA A 123 11.97 -2.52 -8.23
C ALA A 123 10.87 -1.45 -8.08
N VAL A 124 9.64 -1.88 -7.79
CA VAL A 124 8.45 -1.03 -7.79
C VAL A 124 8.05 -0.72 -6.35
N ALA A 125 7.88 0.55 -6.00
CA ALA A 125 7.44 0.95 -4.66
C ALA A 125 5.95 0.65 -4.47
N ILE A 126 5.12 1.01 -5.46
CA ILE A 126 3.70 0.67 -5.45
C ILE A 126 3.16 0.35 -6.85
N ARG A 127 2.35 -0.71 -6.92
CA ARG A 127 1.53 -1.06 -8.08
C ARG A 127 0.06 -0.78 -7.77
N VAL A 128 -0.61 -0.06 -8.66
CA VAL A 128 -2.05 0.23 -8.53
C VAL A 128 -2.78 -0.21 -9.80
N THR A 129 -3.64 -1.21 -9.68
CA THR A 129 -4.52 -1.67 -10.76
C THR A 129 -6.00 -1.49 -10.45
N ALA A 130 -6.30 -0.93 -9.28
CA ALA A 130 -7.64 -0.54 -8.86
C ALA A 130 -8.12 0.74 -9.55
N ASP A 131 -9.44 0.90 -9.67
CA ASP A 131 -10.07 2.13 -10.15
C ASP A 131 -10.41 3.08 -8.99
N ARG A 132 -10.44 4.39 -9.29
CA ARG A 132 -10.81 5.48 -8.35
C ARG A 132 -9.87 5.56 -7.14
N CYS A 133 -8.57 5.43 -7.38
CA CYS A 133 -7.56 5.58 -6.33
C CYS A 133 -7.13 7.04 -6.17
N ALA A 134 -6.90 7.47 -4.93
CA ALA A 134 -6.40 8.81 -4.63
C ALA A 134 -5.21 8.77 -3.66
N PHE A 135 -4.26 9.67 -3.88
CA PHE A 135 -3.04 9.78 -3.07
C PHE A 135 -2.83 11.24 -2.67
N TYR A 136 -2.79 11.51 -1.36
CA TYR A 136 -2.66 12.86 -0.81
C TYR A 136 -1.42 12.97 0.07
N ASN A 137 -0.51 13.88 -0.27
CA ASN A 137 0.73 14.09 0.48
C ASN A 137 1.51 12.77 0.70
N CYS A 138 1.60 11.96 -0.36
CA CYS A 138 2.35 10.70 -0.35
C CYS A 138 3.68 10.86 -1.08
N ARG A 139 4.69 10.12 -0.63
CA ARG A 139 6.02 10.08 -1.28
C ARG A 139 6.22 8.69 -1.89
N PHE A 140 6.89 8.61 -3.04
CA PHE A 140 7.17 7.34 -3.72
C PHE A 140 8.67 7.24 -4.01
N LEU A 141 9.37 6.29 -3.40
CA LEU A 141 10.83 6.18 -3.44
C LEU A 141 11.28 4.84 -4.07
N GLY A 142 12.20 4.88 -5.05
CA GLY A 142 12.76 3.70 -5.73
C GLY A 142 13.87 4.03 -6.74
N TRP A 143 14.62 3.02 -7.22
CA TRP A 143 15.92 3.20 -7.89
C TRP A 143 16.01 2.94 -9.41
N GLN A 144 15.06 2.25 -10.08
CA GLN A 144 15.26 1.91 -11.51
C GLN A 144 14.01 1.89 -12.43
N VAL A 145 12.80 1.68 -11.91
CA VAL A 145 11.57 1.81 -12.69
C VAL A 145 10.66 2.76 -11.94
N CYS A 146 9.92 3.61 -12.69
CA CYS A 146 8.99 4.60 -12.18
C CYS A 146 8.40 4.16 -10.83
N PRO A 147 8.53 4.96 -9.75
CA PRO A 147 8.11 4.59 -8.39
C PRO A 147 6.65 4.11 -8.30
N LEU A 148 5.86 4.37 -9.35
CA LEU A 148 4.44 4.12 -9.47
C LEU A 148 4.12 3.46 -10.82
N PHE A 149 3.54 2.25 -10.79
CA PHE A 149 2.83 1.68 -11.94
C PHE A 149 1.32 1.93 -11.79
N LEU A 150 0.76 2.82 -12.61
CA LEU A 150 -0.68 3.07 -12.70
C LEU A 150 -1.29 2.26 -13.86
N GLY A 151 -2.17 1.32 -13.51
CA GLY A 151 -3.19 0.78 -14.41
C GLY A 151 -4.58 1.40 -14.18
N CYS A 152 -4.66 2.43 -13.34
CA CYS A 152 -5.90 3.06 -12.90
C CYS A 152 -6.52 3.94 -14.00
N LYS A 153 -7.83 3.82 -14.25
CA LYS A 153 -8.53 4.68 -15.23
C LYS A 153 -8.73 6.13 -14.76
N SER A 154 -8.64 6.37 -13.45
CA SER A 154 -8.83 7.70 -12.84
C SER A 154 -7.95 7.86 -11.60
N PHE A 155 -6.88 8.66 -11.72
CA PHE A 155 -5.92 8.98 -10.66
C PHE A 155 -6.01 10.46 -10.27
N ALA A 156 -5.98 10.76 -8.97
CA ALA A 156 -5.86 12.11 -8.45
C ALA A 156 -4.75 12.16 -7.39
N GLY A 157 -3.72 12.99 -7.62
CA GLY A 157 -2.61 13.20 -6.68
C GLY A 157 -1.56 14.17 -7.21
N TRP A 158 -0.90 14.89 -6.29
CA TRP A 158 0.30 15.68 -6.57
C TRP A 158 1.52 14.83 -6.20
N ILE A 159 2.38 14.55 -7.19
CA ILE A 159 3.67 13.89 -6.99
C ILE A 159 4.68 15.01 -6.73
N LEU A 160 5.23 15.06 -5.51
CA LEU A 160 6.39 15.91 -5.18
C LEU A 160 7.68 15.09 -5.30
#